data_AF-A0A224YQX6-F1
#
_entry.id   AF-A0A224YQX6-F1
#
_cell.length_a   1.000
_cell.length_b   1.000
_cell.length_c   1.000
_cell.angle_alpha   90.00
_cell.angle_beta   90.00
_cell.angle_gamma   90.00
#
_symmetry.space_group_name_H-M   'P 1'
#
loop_
_entity.id
_entity.type
_entity.pdbx_description
1 polymer ?
#
loop_
_entity_poly.entity_id
_entity_poly.type
_entity_poly.pdbx_seq_one_letter_code
_entity_poly.pdbx_strand_id
1 'polypeptide(L)'
;MANTIPEVDQFLGEGANSVEVDIEFAKNGTVLGTHHELFPCECFRVCGKRTNIKKFLTHIHDITAHPSSHYAGKMVLLFLDLKTSKVPAEYKLTAGRTLAESLVKYL
;
A
#
# COMPACT_ATOMS: atom_id res chain seq x y z
N MET A 1 4.05 4.15 -7.98
CA MET A 1 3.63 2.91 -7.30
C MET A 1 4.78 2.22 -6.58
N ALA A 2 4.78 2.25 -5.26
CA ALA A 2 5.76 1.67 -4.35
C ALA A 2 5.19 0.40 -3.67
N ASN A 3 4.84 -0.61 -4.47
CA ASN A 3 4.05 -1.75 -3.99
C ASN A 3 4.82 -2.76 -3.13
N THR A 4 6.12 -2.55 -2.94
CA THR A 4 6.95 -3.38 -2.07
C THR A 4 7.74 -2.56 -1.08
N ILE A 5 8.06 -3.17 0.07
CA ILE A 5 8.89 -2.55 1.09
C ILE A 5 10.22 -2.01 0.51
N PRO A 6 10.97 -2.78 -0.31
CA PRO A 6 12.18 -2.24 -0.95
C PRO A 6 11.93 -1.03 -1.85
N GLU A 7 10.79 -0.97 -2.53
CA GLU A 7 10.44 0.21 -3.37
C GLU A 7 10.08 1.41 -2.52
N VAL A 8 9.35 1.23 -1.41
CA VAL A 8 9.09 2.30 -0.44
C VAL A 8 10.42 2.84 0.09
N ASP A 9 11.30 1.97 0.58
CA ASP A 9 12.59 2.38 1.15
C ASP A 9 13.49 3.05 0.11
N GLN A 10 13.47 2.55 -1.13
CA GLN A 10 14.19 3.15 -2.25
C GLN A 10 13.68 4.58 -2.53
N PHE A 11 12.39 4.76 -2.78
CA PHE A 11 11.85 6.08 -3.14
C PHE A 11 12.03 7.10 -2.01
N LEU A 12 11.83 6.70 -0.77
CA LEU A 12 12.08 7.57 0.38
C LEU A 12 13.58 7.88 0.54
N GLY A 13 14.46 6.92 0.29
CA GLY A 13 15.91 7.10 0.30
C GLY A 13 16.42 8.02 -0.83
N GLU A 14 15.71 8.04 -1.96
CA GLU A 14 15.95 8.94 -3.10
C GLU A 14 15.35 10.35 -2.88
N GLY A 15 14.65 10.58 -1.77
CA GLY A 15 14.18 11.90 -1.35
C GLY A 15 12.68 12.15 -1.51
N ALA A 16 11.87 11.14 -1.85
CA ALA A 16 10.43 11.28 -1.83
C ALA A 16 9.91 11.55 -0.40
N ASN A 17 8.93 12.45 -0.26
CA ASN A 17 8.23 12.72 1.00
C ASN A 17 6.83 12.07 1.06
N SER A 18 6.46 11.35 0.01
CA SER A 18 5.21 10.61 -0.11
C SER A 18 5.41 9.40 -1.00
N VAL A 19 4.62 8.36 -0.78
CA VAL A 19 4.56 7.21 -1.68
C VAL A 19 3.10 6.92 -2.04
N GLU A 20 2.92 6.49 -3.27
CA GLU A 20 1.65 6.00 -3.79
C GLU A 20 1.75 4.48 -3.97
N VAL A 21 0.71 3.76 -3.55
CA VAL A 21 0.62 2.30 -3.65
C VAL A 21 -0.75 1.82 -4.09
N ASP A 22 -0.75 0.72 -4.84
CA ASP A 22 -1.96 0.08 -5.33
C ASP A 22 -2.49 -0.90 -4.30
N ILE A 23 -3.73 -0.74 -3.85
CA ILE A 23 -4.38 -1.67 -2.93
C ILE A 23 -5.19 -2.71 -3.69
N GLU A 24 -4.83 -3.96 -3.49
CA GLU A 24 -5.49 -5.13 -4.05
C GLU A 24 -6.57 -5.66 -3.11
N PHE A 25 -7.72 -5.97 -3.70
CA PHE A 25 -8.84 -6.59 -3.02
C PHE A 25 -9.17 -7.93 -3.66
N ALA A 26 -9.55 -8.90 -2.83
CA ALA A 26 -10.23 -10.10 -3.28
C ALA A 26 -11.66 -9.77 -3.77
N LYS A 27 -12.24 -10.67 -4.56
CA LYS A 27 -13.61 -10.52 -5.10
C LYS A 27 -14.69 -10.36 -4.04
N ASN A 28 -14.46 -10.84 -2.82
CA ASN A 28 -15.39 -10.68 -1.68
C ASN A 28 -15.19 -9.36 -0.90
N GLY A 29 -14.30 -8.48 -1.36
CA GLY A 29 -13.97 -7.22 -0.70
C GLY A 29 -12.96 -7.36 0.44
N THR A 30 -12.28 -8.50 0.63
CA THR A 30 -11.16 -8.59 1.57
C THR A 30 -9.94 -7.85 1.00
N VAL A 31 -9.39 -6.89 1.75
CA VAL A 31 -8.08 -6.30 1.42
C VAL A 31 -6.97 -7.34 1.52
N LEU A 32 -6.17 -7.49 0.46
CA LEU A 32 -5.09 -8.47 0.40
C LEU A 32 -3.74 -7.84 0.73
N GLY A 33 -3.50 -6.65 0.19
CA GLY A 33 -2.21 -5.98 0.30
C GLY A 33 -1.96 -5.01 -0.84
N THR A 34 -0.68 -4.76 -1.11
CA THR A 34 -0.26 -3.91 -2.20
C THR A 34 0.07 -4.73 -3.43
N HIS A 35 -0.54 -4.41 -4.56
CA HIS A 35 -0.27 -5.04 -5.84
C HIS A 35 -0.91 -4.21 -6.96
N HIS A 36 -0.11 -3.81 -7.97
CA HIS A 36 -0.63 -3.15 -9.16
C HIS A 36 -1.45 -4.12 -10.00
N GLU A 37 -0.74 -4.99 -10.74
CA GLU A 37 -1.25 -5.98 -11.66
C GLU A 37 -0.09 -6.86 -12.15
N LEU A 38 -0.43 -7.99 -12.79
CA LEU A 38 0.58 -8.81 -13.47
C LEU A 38 1.07 -8.13 -14.76
N PHE A 39 0.15 -7.57 -15.56
CA PHE A 39 0.40 -6.75 -16.76
C PHE A 39 -0.89 -5.99 -17.13
N PRO A 40 -0.81 -4.80 -17.76
CA PRO A 40 0.39 -4.00 -18.04
C PRO A 40 0.87 -3.24 -16.79
N CYS A 41 2.17 -2.90 -16.74
CA CYS A 41 2.71 -1.93 -15.76
C CYS A 41 3.61 -0.92 -16.47
N GLU A 42 4.06 0.12 -15.75
CA GLU A 42 4.97 1.14 -16.32
C GLU A 42 6.17 0.49 -17.02
N CYS A 43 6.56 1.03 -18.17
CA CYS A 43 7.69 0.54 -18.96
C CYS A 43 8.94 0.37 -18.08
N PHE A 44 9.65 -0.75 -18.27
CA PHE A 44 10.89 -1.08 -17.56
C PHE A 44 10.76 -1.34 -16.05
N ARG A 45 9.55 -1.46 -15.51
CA ARG A 45 9.34 -1.95 -14.14
C ARG A 45 9.01 -3.45 -14.12
N VAL A 46 9.46 -4.12 -13.06
CA VAL A 46 9.10 -5.53 -12.81
C VAL A 46 7.66 -5.58 -12.29
N CYS A 47 6.75 -6.02 -13.15
CA CYS A 47 5.34 -6.20 -12.81
C CYS A 47 5.14 -7.41 -11.85
N GLY A 48 3.95 -7.57 -11.30
CA GLY A 48 3.63 -8.76 -10.50
C GLY A 48 4.02 -8.71 -9.01
N LYS A 49 4.81 -7.72 -8.59
CA LYS A 49 5.24 -7.56 -7.19
C LYS A 49 4.05 -7.34 -6.26
N ARG A 50 4.13 -7.89 -5.05
CA ARG A 50 3.09 -7.77 -4.02
C ARG A 50 3.64 -7.75 -2.61
N THR A 51 2.95 -7.08 -1.70
CA THR A 51 3.19 -7.17 -0.24
C THR A 51 1.88 -7.38 0.47
N ASN A 52 1.84 -8.31 1.44
CA ASN A 52 0.64 -8.51 2.26
C ASN A 52 0.30 -7.25 3.08
N ILE A 53 -0.99 -6.94 3.24
CA ILE A 53 -1.46 -5.69 3.87
C ILE A 53 -0.87 -5.48 5.28
N LYS A 54 -0.82 -6.52 6.11
CA LYS A 54 -0.24 -6.45 7.45
C LYS A 54 1.22 -6.05 7.37
N LYS A 55 2.02 -6.76 6.55
CA LYS A 55 3.45 -6.49 6.41
C LYS A 55 3.71 -5.08 5.90
N PHE A 56 2.93 -4.65 4.92
CA PHE A 56 3.08 -3.32 4.33
C PHE A 56 2.77 -2.21 5.34
N LEU A 57 1.60 -2.25 5.99
CA LEU A 57 1.20 -1.20 6.93
C LEU A 57 2.09 -1.16 8.18
N THR A 58 2.47 -2.33 8.74
CA THR A 58 3.41 -2.38 9.87
C THR A 58 4.76 -1.77 9.49
N HIS A 59 5.27 -2.00 8.28
CA HIS A 59 6.50 -1.34 7.83
C HIS A 59 6.35 0.18 7.77
N ILE A 60 5.25 0.69 7.19
CA ILE A 60 4.99 2.14 7.16
C ILE A 60 4.91 2.71 8.58
N HIS A 61 4.22 2.04 9.50
CA HIS A 61 4.15 2.43 10.91
C HIS A 61 5.55 2.53 11.52
N ASP A 62 6.35 1.46 11.41
CA ASP A 62 7.68 1.37 12.01
C ASP A 62 8.61 2.48 11.52
N ILE A 63 8.52 2.87 10.25
CA ILE A 63 9.41 3.90 9.67
C ILE A 63 8.91 5.33 9.86
N THR A 64 7.66 5.56 10.30
CA THR A 64 7.05 6.89 10.41
C THR A 64 6.56 7.29 11.81
N ALA A 65 6.18 6.34 12.66
CA ALA A 65 5.42 6.63 13.88
C ALA A 65 6.29 7.06 15.08
N HIS A 66 7.48 6.49 15.25
CA HIS A 66 8.33 6.86 16.38
C HIS A 66 9.20 8.07 16.05
N PRO A 67 9.45 9.00 16.99
CA PRO A 67 10.32 10.16 16.76
C PRO A 67 11.75 9.80 16.31
N SER A 68 12.22 8.61 16.67
CA SER A 68 13.53 8.08 16.26
C SER A 68 13.51 7.31 14.94
N SER A 69 12.33 7.09 14.33
CA SER A 69 12.22 6.39 13.07
C SER A 69 12.83 7.20 11.93
N HIS A 70 13.44 6.50 10.97
CA HIS A 70 14.25 7.11 9.93
C HIS A 70 13.50 8.16 9.09
N TYR A 71 12.19 7.97 8.91
CA TYR A 71 11.31 8.83 8.11
C TYR A 71 10.25 9.56 8.93
N ALA A 72 10.38 9.59 10.27
CA ALA A 72 9.52 10.39 11.13
C ALA A 72 9.58 11.86 10.74
N GLY A 73 8.42 12.46 10.44
CA GLY A 73 8.31 13.84 9.94
C GLY A 73 8.86 14.09 8.53
N LYS A 74 9.34 13.05 7.82
CA LYS A 74 9.83 13.15 6.43
C LYS A 74 8.84 12.56 5.43
N MET A 75 8.28 11.39 5.73
CA MET A 75 7.15 10.86 4.98
C MET A 75 5.86 11.44 5.54
N VAL A 76 5.21 12.30 4.76
CA VAL A 76 4.03 13.07 5.21
C VAL A 76 2.70 12.56 4.63
N LEU A 77 2.76 11.75 3.57
CA LEU A 77 1.57 11.23 2.90
C LEU A 77 1.78 9.80 2.38
N LEU A 78 0.83 8.93 2.71
CA LEU A 78 0.64 7.64 2.07
C LEU A 78 -0.61 7.73 1.18
N PHE A 79 -0.42 7.67 -0.14
CA PHE A 79 -1.53 7.68 -1.10
C PHE A 79 -1.92 6.24 -1.45
N LEU A 80 -3.19 5.89 -1.22
CA LEU A 80 -3.72 4.56 -1.50
C LEU A 80 -4.55 4.59 -2.79
N ASP A 81 -4.02 4.06 -3.89
CA ASP A 81 -4.79 3.82 -5.12
C ASP A 81 -5.63 2.54 -4.95
N LEU A 82 -6.93 2.71 -4.71
CA LEU A 82 -7.83 1.60 -4.43
C LEU A 82 -8.32 0.95 -5.73
N LYS A 83 -7.80 -0.24 -6.07
CA LYS A 83 -8.20 -1.00 -7.27
C LYS A 83 -9.57 -1.67 -7.16
N THR A 84 -10.60 -0.84 -6.97
CA THR A 84 -11.98 -1.27 -6.72
C THR A 84 -12.73 -1.71 -7.99
N SER A 85 -12.15 -1.52 -9.17
CA SER A 85 -12.76 -1.94 -10.45
C SER A 85 -12.99 -3.46 -10.54
N LYS A 86 -12.19 -4.26 -9.81
CA LYS A 86 -12.31 -5.73 -9.75
C LYS A 86 -13.21 -6.23 -8.61
N VAL A 87 -13.71 -5.32 -7.77
CA VAL A 87 -14.59 -5.64 -6.65
C VAL A 87 -16.05 -5.51 -7.12
N PRO A 88 -16.86 -6.57 -7.04
CA PRO A 88 -18.29 -6.49 -7.30
C PRO A 88 -18.96 -5.41 -6.45
N ALA A 89 -20.00 -4.77 -6.99
CA ALA A 89 -20.61 -3.58 -6.39
C ALA A 89 -21.11 -3.84 -4.95
N GLU A 90 -21.66 -5.03 -4.71
CA GLU A 90 -22.17 -5.50 -3.42
C GLU A 90 -21.07 -5.65 -2.35
N TYR A 91 -19.80 -5.83 -2.75
CA TYR A 91 -18.66 -5.98 -1.85
C TYR A 91 -17.84 -4.70 -1.66
N LYS A 92 -18.18 -3.59 -2.32
CA LYS A 92 -17.43 -2.31 -2.17
C LYS A 92 -17.47 -1.76 -0.75
N LEU A 93 -18.60 -1.92 -0.04
CA LEU A 93 -18.69 -1.55 1.37
C LEU A 93 -17.76 -2.42 2.23
N THR A 94 -17.73 -3.72 1.96
CA THR A 94 -16.81 -4.66 2.64
C THR A 94 -15.36 -4.31 2.37
N ALA A 95 -15.00 -3.92 1.14
CA ALA A 95 -13.67 -3.43 0.78
C ALA A 95 -13.24 -2.22 1.62
N GLY A 96 -14.12 -1.23 1.77
CA GLY A 96 -13.86 -0.08 2.64
C GLY A 96 -13.67 -0.47 4.10
N ARG A 97 -14.53 -1.36 4.63
CA ARG A 97 -14.45 -1.82 6.03
C ARG A 97 -13.16 -2.59 6.32
N THR A 98 -12.81 -3.56 5.48
CA THR A 98 -11.62 -4.39 5.72
C THR A 98 -10.33 -3.60 5.59
N LEU A 99 -10.29 -2.61 4.69
CA LEU A 99 -9.19 -1.65 4.62
C LEU A 99 -9.11 -0.80 5.89
N ALA A 100 -10.23 -0.21 6.33
CA ALA A 100 -10.27 0.62 7.53
C ALA A 100 -9.82 -0.16 8.79
N GLU A 101 -10.30 -1.39 8.96
CA GLU A 101 -9.87 -2.29 10.04
C GLU A 101 -8.37 -2.60 9.98
N SER A 102 -7.81 -2.78 8.79
CA SER A 102 -6.38 -3.02 8.60
C SER A 102 -5.54 -1.78 8.93
N LEU A 103 -6.00 -0.59 8.52
CA LEU A 103 -5.34 0.68 8.85
C LEU A 103 -5.29 0.87 10.36
N VAL A 104 -6.43 0.81 11.06
CA VAL A 104 -6.50 0.99 12.52
C VAL A 104 -5.63 -0.02 13.28
N LYS A 105 -5.46 -1.22 12.74
CA LYS A 105 -4.74 -2.30 13.42
C LYS A 105 -3.23 -2.28 13.20
N TYR A 106 -2.77 -1.78 12.05
CA TYR A 106 -1.39 -1.96 11.61
C TYR A 106 -0.65 -0.67 11.26
N LEU A 107 -1.35 0.46 11.15
CA LEU A 107 -0.79 1.79 10.88
C LEU A 107 -1.01 2.71 12.09
#